data_AF-A0A3N5YW75-F1
#
_entry.id   AF-A0A3N5YW75-F1
#
_cell.length_a   1.000
_cell.length_b   1.000
_cell.length_c   1.000
_cell.angle_alpha   90.00
_cell.angle_beta   90.00
_cell.angle_gamma   90.00
#
_symmetry.space_group_name_H-M   'P 1'
#
loop_
_entity.id
_entity.type
_entity.pdbx_description
1 polymer ?
#
loop_
_entity_poly.entity_id
_entity_poly.type
_entity_poly.pdbx_seq_one_letter_code
_entity_poly.pdbx_strand_id
1 'polypeptide(L)'
;IYANIWKTNRIAIIDTRTGKVSGWIDLTGLLDRQKYGNTPDVLNGIAYDPNTGHLFVTGKLWPVLFEITTETAPSSLSNTTY
;
A
#
# COMPACT_ATOMS: atom_id res chain seq x y z
N ILE A 1 0.39 11.46 2.46
CA ILE A 1 1.56 10.84 1.79
C ILE A 1 1.54 9.34 2.06
N TYR A 2 1.95 8.52 1.09
CA TYR A 2 2.19 7.09 1.26
C TYR A 2 3.68 6.85 1.50
N ALA A 3 4.05 6.02 2.48
CA ALA A 3 5.44 5.74 2.81
C ALA A 3 5.68 4.25 3.05
N ASN A 4 6.68 3.67 2.37
CA ASN A 4 7.14 2.31 2.66
C ASN A 4 7.75 2.26 4.06
N ILE A 5 7.44 1.20 4.82
CA ILE A 5 8.20 0.86 6.02
C ILE A 5 9.25 -0.17 5.65
N TRP A 6 10.52 0.25 5.67
CA TRP A 6 11.65 -0.57 5.22
C TRP A 6 11.69 -1.93 5.94
N LYS A 7 12.02 -2.98 5.18
CA LYS A 7 12.02 -4.40 5.61
C LYS A 7 10.66 -4.94 6.08
N THR A 8 9.56 -4.29 5.72
CA THR A 8 8.20 -4.82 5.92
C THR A 8 7.43 -4.80 4.60
N ASN A 9 6.25 -5.44 4.58
CA ASN A 9 5.30 -5.35 3.47
C ASN A 9 4.24 -4.27 3.70
N ARG A 10 4.51 -3.26 4.55
CA ARG A 10 3.53 -2.24 4.92
C ARG A 10 3.83 -0.88 4.29
N ILE A 11 2.76 -0.20 3.93
CA ILE A 11 2.76 1.21 3.56
C ILE A 11 1.96 1.98 4.62
N ALA A 12 2.55 3.04 5.17
CA ALA A 12 1.87 3.99 6.02
C ALA A 12 1.13 5.03 5.17
N ILE A 13 -0.11 5.33 5.55
CA ILE A 13 -0.84 6.50 5.07
C ILE A 13 -0.64 7.60 6.12
N ILE A 14 0.01 8.70 5.73
CA ILE A 14 0.41 9.78 6.63
C ILE A 14 -0.37 11.05 6.28
N ASP A 15 -1.06 11.61 7.26
CA ASP A 15 -1.67 12.95 7.17
C ASP A 15 -0.54 13.98 7.06
N THR A 16 -0.53 14.76 5.97
CA THR A 16 0.56 15.70 5.67
C THR A 16 0.55 16.96 6.53
N ARG A 17 -0.57 17.27 7.17
CA ARG A 17 -0.72 18.45 8.03
C ARG A 17 -0.22 18.16 9.45
N THR A 18 -0.40 16.94 9.92
CA THR A 18 -0.11 16.55 11.32
C THR A 18 1.07 15.60 11.46
N GLY A 19 1.49 14.93 10.39
CA GLY A 19 2.52 13.90 10.41
C GLY A 19 2.07 12.57 11.05
N LYS A 20 0.81 12.46 11.48
CA LYS A 20 0.29 11.24 12.09
C LYS A 20 -0.03 10.19 11.02
N VAL A 21 0.20 8.92 11.36
CA VAL A 21 -0.28 7.79 10.56
C VAL A 21 -1.79 7.70 10.70
N SER A 22 -2.52 7.82 9.59
CA SER A 22 -3.98 7.71 9.52
C SER A 22 -4.45 6.32 9.08
N GLY A 23 -3.55 5.47 8.56
CA GLY A 23 -3.88 4.12 8.14
C GLY A 23 -2.67 3.31 7.69
N TRP A 24 -2.91 2.02 7.43
CA TRP A 24 -1.92 1.05 6.98
C TRP A 24 -2.45 0.27 5.80
N ILE A 25 -1.60 0.04 4.80
CA ILE A 25 -1.84 -0.91 3.72
C ILE A 25 -0.86 -2.08 3.93
N ASP A 26 -1.39 -3.28 4.12
CA ASP A 26 -0.59 -4.51 4.24
C ASP A 26 -0.57 -5.25 2.90
N LEU A 27 0.63 -5.41 2.34
CA LEU A 27 0.89 -6.07 1.06
C LEU A 27 1.49 -7.46 1.24
N THR A 28 1.34 -8.06 2.42
CA THR A 28 1.81 -9.42 2.67
C THR A 28 1.14 -10.38 1.68
N GLY A 29 1.96 -11.18 0.99
CA GLY A 29 1.50 -12.11 -0.04
C GLY A 29 1.36 -11.52 -1.44
N LEU A 30 1.56 -10.22 -1.64
CA LEU A 30 1.47 -9.60 -2.97
C LEU A 30 2.50 -10.17 -3.95
N LEU A 31 3.76 -10.29 -3.50
CA LEU A 31 4.82 -10.91 -4.29
C LEU A 31 4.94 -12.40 -3.99
N ASP A 32 4.72 -13.22 -5.01
CA ASP A 32 5.00 -14.64 -4.96
C ASP A 32 6.53 -14.91 -4.96
N ARG A 33 7.09 -15.03 -3.75
CA ARG A 33 8.52 -15.34 -3.57
C ARG A 33 8.87 -16.78 -3.95
N GLN A 34 7.92 -17.71 -4.01
CA GLN A 34 8.20 -19.06 -4.48
C GLN A 34 8.51 -19.06 -5.97
N LYS A 35 7.77 -18.24 -6.74
CA LYS A 35 7.99 -18.06 -8.18
C LYS A 35 9.29 -17.33 -8.52
N TYR A 36 9.63 -16.28 -7.78
CA TYR A 36 10.76 -15.39 -8.13
C TYR A 36 12.04 -15.66 -7.33
N GLY A 37 12.01 -16.59 -6.37
CA GLY A 37 13.16 -16.93 -5.54
C GLY A 37 13.67 -15.76 -4.69
N ASN A 38 14.99 -15.70 -4.52
CA ASN A 38 15.65 -14.73 -3.62
C ASN A 38 16.12 -13.45 -4.32
N THR A 39 15.84 -13.27 -5.62
CA THR A 39 16.25 -12.06 -6.36
C THR A 39 15.49 -10.80 -5.90
N PRO A 40 14.17 -10.84 -5.70
CA PRO A 40 13.43 -9.67 -5.23
C PRO A 40 13.77 -9.34 -3.78
N ASP A 41 14.16 -8.10 -3.53
CA ASP A 41 14.50 -7.61 -2.19
C ASP A 41 13.26 -6.97 -1.53
N VAL A 42 13.36 -5.75 -1.01
CA VAL A 42 12.30 -5.08 -0.25
C VAL A 42 11.33 -4.28 -1.12
N LEU A 43 10.09 -4.13 -0.64
CA LEU A 43 9.12 -3.15 -1.12
C LEU A 43 9.71 -1.73 -0.98
N ASN A 44 9.65 -0.91 -2.03
CA ASN A 44 10.23 0.45 -2.01
C ASN A 44 9.66 1.43 -3.05
N GLY A 45 8.91 0.98 -4.06
CA GLY A 45 8.33 1.84 -5.10
C GLY A 45 6.84 2.04 -4.88
N ILE A 46 6.38 3.30 -4.88
CA ILE A 46 4.97 3.68 -4.82
C ILE A 46 4.73 4.82 -5.81
N ALA A 47 3.69 4.70 -6.63
CA ALA A 47 3.13 5.80 -7.41
C ALA A 47 1.60 5.82 -7.25
N TYR A 48 1.01 7.01 -7.30
CA TYR A 48 -0.43 7.20 -7.20
C TYR A 48 -0.93 7.87 -8.48
N ASP A 49 -1.97 7.31 -9.09
CA ASP A 49 -2.66 7.95 -10.21
C ASP A 49 -3.89 8.70 -9.68
N PRO A 50 -3.91 10.05 -9.73
CA PRO A 50 -5.03 10.84 -9.25
C PRO A 50 -6.29 10.71 -10.11
N ASN A 51 -6.20 10.22 -11.34
CA ASN A 51 -7.36 10.09 -12.23
C ASN A 51 -8.18 8.84 -11.90
N THR A 52 -7.51 7.75 -11.52
CA THR A 52 -8.14 6.46 -11.20
C THR A 52 -8.25 6.20 -9.70
N GLY A 53 -7.40 6.85 -8.89
CA GLY A 53 -7.25 6.57 -7.47
C GLY A 53 -6.43 5.32 -7.17
N HIS A 54 -5.82 4.70 -8.18
CA HIS A 54 -5.03 3.49 -8.03
C HIS A 54 -3.61 3.78 -7.52
N LEU A 55 -3.05 2.79 -6.84
CA LEU A 55 -1.64 2.78 -6.45
C LEU A 55 -0.88 1.78 -7.30
N PHE A 56 0.28 2.18 -7.80
CA PHE A 56 1.25 1.28 -8.40
C PHE A 56 2.37 1.02 -7.39
N VAL A 57 2.65 -0.25 -7.14
CA VAL A 57 3.64 -0.67 -6.15
C VAL A 57 4.64 -1.66 -6.74
N THR A 58 5.90 -1.52 -6.32
CA THR A 58 6.99 -2.43 -6.68
C THR A 58 8.08 -2.42 -5.60
N GLY A 59 9.16 -3.14 -5.84
CA GLY A 59 10.28 -3.25 -4.91
C GLY A 59 11.62 -3.31 -5.61
N LYS A 60 12.68 -3.30 -4.80
CA LYS A 60 14.04 -3.43 -5.29
C LYS A 60 14.23 -4.79 -5.95
N LEU A 61 14.65 -4.78 -7.20
CA LEU A 61 14.87 -5.99 -8.03
C LEU A 61 13.60 -6.85 -8.22
N TRP A 62 12.41 -6.27 -8.04
CA TRP A 62 11.18 -6.96 -8.40
C TRP A 62 11.07 -7.04 -9.92
N PRO A 63 10.79 -8.22 -10.50
CA PRO A 63 10.59 -8.37 -11.95
C PRO A 63 9.21 -7.90 -12.41
N VAL A 64 8.39 -7.36 -11.50
CA VAL A 64 6.99 -7.01 -11.70
C VAL A 64 6.63 -5.70 -10.98
N LEU A 65 5.59 -5.04 -11.49
CA LEU A 65 4.91 -3.91 -10.88
C LEU A 65 3.42 -4.26 -10.77
N PHE A 66 2.80 -3.92 -9.65
CA PHE A 66 1.40 -4.19 -9.38
C PHE A 66 0.61 -2.88 -9.37
N GLU A 67 -0.54 -2.88 -10.01
CA GLU A 67 -1.59 -1.87 -9.81
C GLU A 67 -2.57 -2.43 -8.76
N ILE A 68 -2.87 -1.64 -7.72
CA ILE A 68 -3.74 -2.04 -6.61
C ILE A 68 -4.78 -0.95 -6.31
N THR A 69 -5.94 -1.39 -5.86
CA THR A 69 -6.99 -0.53 -5.31
C THR A 69 -7.05 -0.73 -3.80
N THR A 70 -7.15 0.35 -3.03
CA THR A 70 -7.31 0.26 -1.57
C THR A 70 -8.78 0.21 -1.22
N GLU A 71 -9.23 -0.86 -0.56
CA GLU A 71 -10.53 -0.84 0.09
C GLU A 71 -10.44 0.06 1.34
N THR A 72 -11.31 1.05 1.43
CA THR A 72 -11.49 1.77 2.69
C THR A 72 -12.31 0.85 3.58
N ALA A 73 -11.88 0.60 4.82
CA ALA A 73 -12.73 -0.08 5.79
C ALA A 73 -14.10 0.63 5.80
N PRO A 74 -15.24 -0.11 5.76
CA PRO A 74 -16.54 0.49 5.61
C PRO A 74 -16.71 1.56 6.70
N SER A 75 -17.05 2.77 6.29
CA SER A 75 -17.38 3.86 7.20
C SER A 75 -18.56 3.40 8.04
N SER A 76 -18.31 2.95 9.26
CA SER A 76 -19.35 2.63 10.24
C SER A 76 -19.99 3.92 10.73
N LEU A 77 -20.74 4.58 9.87
CA LEU A 77 -21.65 5.68 10.18
C LEU A 77 -22.82 5.67 9.17
N SER A 78 -23.73 4.73 9.34
CA SER A 78 -25.14 5.07 9.12
C SER A 78 -25.68 5.57 10.45
N ASN A 79 -25.74 6.90 10.57
CA ASN A 79 -26.73 7.54 11.43
C ASN A 79 -28.09 6.89 11.11
N THR A 80 -28.69 6.23 12.08
CA THR A 80 -30.15 6.08 12.11
C THR A 80 -30.61 6.35 13.52
N THR A 81 -30.93 7.63 13.74
CA THR A 81 -31.93 8.04 14.72
C THR A 81 -33.25 7.41 14.30
N TYR A 82 -33.82 6.54 15.14
CA TYR A 82 -35.20 6.57 15.63
C TYR A 82 -35.30 5.70 16.87
#